data_AF-A0A7C7UU37-F1
#
_entry.id   AF-A0A7C7UU37-F1
#
_cell.length_a   1.000
_cell.length_b   1.000
_cell.length_c   1.000
_cell.angle_alpha   90.00
_cell.angle_beta   90.00
_cell.angle_gamma   90.00
#
_symmetry.space_group_name_H-M   'P 1'
#
loop_
_entity.id
_entity.type
_entity.pdbx_description
1 polymer ?
#
loop_
_entity_poly.entity_id
_entity_poly.type
_entity_poly.pdbx_seq_one_letter_code
_entity_poly.pdbx_strand_id
1 'polypeptide(L)'
;MLTAQAKSRGLGVWFKDEIKNTLLALDAANLDIAQHIDTPEMRLYRKGYEAAIQAMAIAFGISYTPATVSDSSPSFPKTALLSAPSERT
;
A
#
# COMPACT_ATOMS: atom_id res chain seq x y z
N MET A 1 31.70 4.36 23.62
CA MET A 1 31.16 5.00 22.39
C MET A 1 31.22 3.97 21.27
N LEU A 2 30.07 3.44 20.83
CA LEU A 2 29.99 2.52 19.68
C LEU A 2 29.39 3.30 18.52
N THR A 3 30.24 3.83 17.64
CA THR A 3 29.87 4.38 16.34
C THR A 3 30.12 3.32 15.28
N ALA A 4 29.05 2.83 14.66
CA ALA A 4 28.99 2.50 13.24
C ALA A 4 27.57 1.99 12.93
N GLN A 5 26.68 2.91 12.61
CA GLN A 5 25.44 2.61 11.91
C GLN A 5 25.84 1.96 10.58
N ALA A 6 25.84 0.63 10.56
CA ALA A 6 26.08 -0.15 9.35
C ALA A 6 24.99 0.24 8.35
N LYS A 7 25.32 1.15 7.44
CA LYS A 7 24.55 1.44 6.24
C LYS A 7 24.46 0.09 5.52
N SER A 8 23.34 -0.61 5.69
CA SER A 8 23.14 -1.96 5.18
C SER A 8 23.30 -1.90 3.66
N ARG A 9 24.50 -2.23 3.19
CA ARG A 9 24.75 -2.52 1.78
C ARG A 9 24.07 -3.86 1.59
N GLY A 10 22.79 -3.85 1.21
CA GLY A 10 22.07 -5.06 0.85
C GLY A 10 22.84 -5.87 -0.19
N LEU A 11 22.39 -7.10 -0.45
CA LEU A 11 23.02 -8.05 -1.35
C LEU A 11 23.44 -7.38 -2.66
N GLY A 12 24.70 -7.58 -3.05
CA GLY A 12 25.27 -7.03 -4.28
C GLY A 12 24.69 -7.72 -5.50
N VAL A 13 23.51 -7.27 -5.93
CA VAL A 13 22.86 -7.72 -7.17
C VAL A 13 23.15 -6.74 -8.31
N TRP A 14 23.36 -7.26 -9.51
CA TRP A 14 23.64 -6.45 -10.70
C TRP A 14 22.39 -5.76 -11.29
N PHE A 15 21.20 -6.29 -11.02
CA PHE A 15 19.93 -5.86 -11.64
C PHE A 15 18.99 -5.21 -10.63
N LYS A 16 19.47 -4.17 -9.94
CA LYS A 16 18.70 -3.49 -8.88
C LYS A 16 17.41 -2.86 -9.41
N ASP A 17 17.47 -2.30 -10.60
CA ASP A 17 16.33 -1.63 -11.21
C ASP A 17 15.26 -2.63 -11.64
N GLU A 18 15.65 -3.78 -12.18
CA GLU A 18 14.73 -4.86 -12.54
C GLU A 18 14.06 -5.46 -11.31
N ILE A 19 14.82 -5.66 -10.22
CA ILE A 19 14.26 -6.11 -8.95
C ILE A 19 13.28 -5.06 -8.42
N LYS A 20 13.65 -3.78 -8.41
CA LYS A 20 12.75 -2.69 -7.99
C LYS A 20 11.47 -2.68 -8.82
N ASN A 21 11.58 -2.75 -10.14
CA ASN A 21 10.43 -2.75 -11.05
C ASN A 21 9.53 -3.98 -10.82
N THR A 22 10.13 -5.14 -10.54
CA THR A 22 9.39 -6.35 -10.19
C THR A 22 8.63 -6.17 -8.88
N LEU A 23 9.27 -5.62 -7.83
CA LEU A 23 8.62 -5.36 -6.55
C LEU A 23 7.46 -4.38 -6.68
N LEU A 24 7.62 -3.32 -7.49
CA LEU A 24 6.56 -2.36 -7.76
C LEU A 24 5.40 -2.98 -8.54
N ALA A 25 5.69 -3.82 -9.54
CA ALA A 25 4.66 -4.53 -10.30
C ALA A 25 3.86 -5.50 -9.42
N LEU A 26 4.54 -6.21 -8.51
CA LEU A 26 3.89 -7.10 -7.54
C LEU A 26 2.96 -6.33 -6.59
N ASP A 27 3.40 -5.19 -6.05
CA ASP A 27 2.54 -4.39 -5.18
C ASP A 27 1.35 -3.79 -5.94
N ALA A 28 1.55 -3.30 -7.16
CA ALA A 28 0.46 -2.78 -7.99
C ALA A 28 -0.59 -3.86 -8.31
N ALA A 29 -0.16 -5.08 -8.66
CA ALA A 29 -1.07 -6.20 -8.88
C ALA A 29 -1.82 -6.59 -7.60
N ASN A 30 -1.14 -6.56 -6.44
CA ASN A 30 -1.76 -6.84 -5.15
C ASN A 30 -2.77 -5.76 -4.76
N LEU A 31 -2.48 -4.49 -5.04
CA LEU A 31 -3.38 -3.35 -4.85
C LEU A 31 -4.67 -3.52 -5.65
N ASP A 32 -4.55 -3.86 -6.94
CA ASP A 32 -5.70 -4.06 -7.82
C ASP A 32 -6.64 -5.14 -7.25
N ILE A 33 -6.11 -6.30 -6.86
CA ILE A 33 -6.94 -7.36 -6.26
C ILE A 33 -7.57 -6.90 -4.94
N ALA A 34 -6.80 -6.21 -4.08
CA ALA A 34 -7.26 -5.75 -2.78
C ALA A 34 -8.38 -4.69 -2.88
N GLN A 35 -8.41 -3.89 -3.94
CA GLN A 35 -9.49 -2.91 -4.17
C GLN A 35 -10.85 -3.58 -4.43
N HIS A 36 -10.86 -4.81 -4.92
CA HIS A 36 -12.08 -5.55 -5.23
C HIS A 36 -12.59 -6.41 -4.06
N ILE A 37 -11.83 -6.50 -2.96
CA ILE A 37 -12.15 -7.37 -1.81
C ILE A 37 -11.99 -6.56 -0.51
N ASP A 38 -13.04 -5.86 -0.09
CA ASP A 38 -13.05 -5.12 1.19
C ASP A 38 -13.44 -6.03 2.36
N THR A 39 -12.50 -6.86 2.81
CA THR A 39 -12.64 -7.65 4.03
C THR A 39 -11.51 -7.36 5.03
N PRO A 40 -11.73 -7.54 6.34
CA PRO A 40 -10.67 -7.43 7.34
C PRO A 40 -9.46 -8.32 7.04
N GLU A 41 -9.70 -9.54 6.55
CA GLU A 41 -8.69 -10.50 6.17
C GLU A 41 -7.83 -9.97 5.01
N MET A 42 -8.45 -9.35 4.01
CA MET A 42 -7.74 -8.76 2.88
C MET A 42 -6.84 -7.60 3.34
N ARG A 43 -7.30 -6.78 4.29
CA ARG A 43 -6.48 -5.71 4.87
C ARG A 43 -5.27 -6.25 5.64
N LEU A 44 -5.44 -7.35 6.38
CA LEU A 44 -4.33 -8.00 7.09
C LEU A 44 -3.33 -8.63 6.09
N TYR A 45 -3.85 -9.33 5.08
CA TYR A 45 -3.06 -9.87 3.98
C TYR A 45 -2.24 -8.77 3.28
N ARG A 46 -2.86 -7.63 2.95
CA ARG A 46 -2.19 -6.48 2.34
C ARG A 46 -0.99 -6.01 3.16
N LYS A 47 -1.17 -5.82 4.47
CA LYS A 47 -0.10 -5.41 5.38
C LYS A 47 1.04 -6.43 5.43
N GLY A 48 0.73 -7.72 5.45
CA GLY A 48 1.73 -8.78 5.41
C GLY A 48 2.51 -8.81 4.10
N TYR A 49 1.81 -8.61 2.99
CA TYR A 49 2.41 -8.55 1.65
C TYR A 49 3.36 -7.35 1.50
N GLU A 50 2.92 -6.17 1.95
CA GLU A 50 3.75 -4.96 2.00
C GLU A 50 5.03 -5.16 2.81
N ALA A 51 4.91 -5.76 4.00
CA ALA A 51 6.05 -6.07 4.86
C ALA A 51 7.04 -7.04 4.18
N ALA A 52 6.54 -8.03 3.43
CA ALA A 52 7.37 -8.94 2.67
C ALA A 52 8.14 -8.24 1.54
N ILE A 53 7.49 -7.34 0.80
CA ILE A 53 8.16 -6.55 -0.24
C ILE A 53 9.22 -5.63 0.37
N GLN A 54 8.90 -4.96 1.48
CA GLN A 54 9.84 -4.11 2.20
C GLN A 54 11.07 -4.91 2.67
N ALA A 55 10.87 -6.13 3.17
CA ALA A 55 11.98 -7.00 3.58
C ALA A 55 12.88 -7.37 2.38
N MET A 56 12.31 -7.70 1.22
CA MET A 56 13.08 -7.94 0.01
C MET A 56 13.85 -6.70 -0.45
N ALA A 57 13.20 -5.54 -0.44
CA ALA A 57 13.85 -4.27 -0.81
C ALA A 57 15.05 -3.97 0.11
N ILE A 58 14.89 -4.16 1.43
CA ILE A 58 15.99 -4.02 2.40
C ILE A 58 17.10 -5.03 2.10
N ALA A 59 16.75 -6.30 1.85
CA ALA A 59 17.72 -7.35 1.56
C ALA A 59 18.59 -7.02 0.35
N PHE A 60 18.05 -6.37 -0.69
CA PHE A 60 18.78 -5.95 -1.89
C PHE A 60 19.32 -4.50 -1.83
N GLY A 61 19.05 -3.78 -0.74
CA GLY A 61 19.44 -2.37 -0.58
C GLY A 61 18.79 -1.49 -1.65
N ILE A 62 17.50 -1.71 -1.89
CA ILE A 62 16.64 -0.99 -2.84
C ILE A 62 15.69 -0.09 -2.05
N SER A 63 15.53 1.16 -2.51
CA SER A 63 14.49 2.05 -1.97
C SER A 63 13.14 1.67 -2.57
N TYR A 64 12.22 1.27 -1.71
CA TYR A 64 10.84 0.92 -2.04
C TYR A 64 9.87 1.85 -1.31
N THR A 65 8.79 2.20 -1.98
CA THR A 65 7.67 2.97 -1.42
C THR A 65 6.38 2.23 -1.79
N PRO A 66 5.56 1.83 -0.81
CA PRO A 66 4.32 1.10 -1.07
C PRO A 66 3.35 1.89 -1.96
N ALA A 67 2.64 1.15 -2.82
CA ALA A 67 1.52 1.63 -3.61
C ALA A 67 0.32 1.86 -2.70
N THR A 68 -0.01 3.13 -2.50
CA THR A 68 -1.20 3.54 -1.75
C THR A 68 -2.43 3.49 -2.65
N VAL A 69 -3.58 3.17 -2.05
CA VAL A 69 -4.85 3.48 -2.68
C VAL A 69 -4.87 5.01 -2.80
N SER A 70 -4.87 5.55 -4.02
CA SER A 70 -5.14 6.97 -4.18
C SER A 70 -6.57 7.18 -3.69
N ASP A 71 -6.73 7.83 -2.54
CA ASP A 71 -8.02 8.33 -2.03
C ASP A 71 -8.53 9.45 -2.95
N SER A 72 -8.66 9.21 -4.25
CA SER A 72 -9.62 9.93 -5.07
C SER A 72 -11.01 9.43 -4.67
N SER A 73 -11.42 9.76 -3.43
CA SER A 73 -12.82 9.63 -3.04
C SER A 73 -13.64 10.38 -4.08
N PRO A 74 -14.59 9.75 -4.79
CA PRO A 74 -15.62 10.52 -5.46
C PRO A 74 -16.32 11.33 -4.36
N SER A 75 -16.18 12.65 -4.44
CA SER A 75 -16.95 13.58 -3.63
C SER A 75 -18.41 13.36 -3.96
N PHE A 76 -19.07 12.46 -3.23
CA PHE A 76 -20.52 12.37 -3.26
C PHE A 76 -21.04 13.64 -2.59
N PRO A 77 -21.77 14.51 -3.30
CA PRO A 77 -22.39 15.65 -2.67
C PRO A 77 -23.34 15.12 -1.58
N LYS A 78 -23.03 15.46 -0.34
CA LYS A 78 -23.88 15.21 0.83
C LYS A 78 -25.08 16.15 0.72
N THR A 79 -26.02 15.86 -0.17
CA THR A 79 -27.18 16.73 -0.39
C THR A 79 -28.46 15.89 -0.50
N ALA A 80 -29.36 16.16 0.44
CA ALA A 80 -30.78 15.84 0.45
C ALA A 80 -31.20 14.39 0.78
N LEU A 81 -30.83 13.91 1.97
CA LEU A 81 -31.78 13.07 2.73
C LEU A 81 -32.85 13.98 3.35
N LEU A 82 -33.84 14.27 2.51
CA LEU A 82 -35.26 14.37 2.82
C LEU A 82 -35.62 14.90 4.23
N SER A 83 -35.81 16.22 4.33
CA SER A 83 -36.66 16.81 5.36
C SER A 83 -38.10 16.35 5.11
N ALA A 84 -38.57 15.35 5.86
CA ALA A 84 -39.99 15.06 5.93
C ALA A 84 -40.66 16.13 6.82
N PRO A 85 -41.70 16.85 6.34
CA PRO A 85 -42.51 17.66 7.23
C PRO A 85 -43.38 16.74 8.08
N SER A 86 -43.20 16.86 9.40
CA SER A 86 -44.12 16.32 10.39
C SER A 86 -45.37 17.21 10.37
N GLU A 87 -46.41 16.82 9.62
CA GLU A 87 -47.73 17.44 9.73
C GLU A 87 -48.71 16.52 10.43
N ARG A 88 -49.26 17.11 11.49
CA ARG A 88 -50.31 16.63 12.38
C ARG A 88 -51.58 16.29 11.61
N THR A 89 -52.21 15.17 11.95
CA THR A 89 -53.63 15.12 12.38
C THR A 89 -53.88 13.82 13.13
#